data_AF-A0A0K1F815-F1
#
_entry.id   AF-A0A0K1F815-F1
#
_cell.length_a   1.000
_cell.length_b   1.000
_cell.length_c   1.000
_cell.angle_alpha   90.00
_cell.angle_beta   90.00
_cell.angle_gamma   90.00
#
_symmetry.space_group_name_H-M   'P 1'
#
loop_
_entity.id
_entity.type
_entity.pdbx_description
1 polymer ?
#
loop_
_entity_poly.entity_id
_entity_poly.type
_entity_poly.pdbx_seq_one_letter_code
_entity_poly.pdbx_strand_id
1 'polypeptide(L)'
;MVVHVVANPARRAAVLDAALEVLGRDGARAVTHRAVDVEADLPAGTTANYFPSRADLLTGMASRIFALLAPAEDRLADLERLPSDHAGPEYAAYVVERLLARPTLARALLELRLEASRNPSVAEPLTTFLRDGLDADVAFHTDRGLPGGRDHVIRLHHLVNGILLDALTVPLAPERDPLDEVRLAATALGGGS
;
A
#
# COMPACT_ATOMS: atom_id res chain seq x y z
N MET A 1 18.20 -36.75 -0.78
CA MET A 1 18.95 -35.57 -0.29
C MET A 1 18.04 -34.37 -0.47
N VAL A 2 17.18 -34.09 0.52
CA VAL A 2 16.27 -32.95 0.49
C VAL A 2 17.01 -31.81 1.17
N VAL A 3 17.53 -30.86 0.39
CA VAL A 3 18.10 -29.64 0.94
C VAL A 3 16.93 -28.75 1.32
N HIS A 4 16.43 -28.89 2.54
CA HIS A 4 15.65 -27.84 3.18
C HIS A 4 16.61 -26.68 3.46
N VAL A 5 16.77 -25.79 2.47
CA VAL A 5 17.41 -24.50 2.69
C VAL A 5 16.46 -23.73 3.62
N VAL A 6 16.89 -23.50 4.86
CA VAL A 6 16.26 -22.52 5.73
C VAL A 6 16.26 -21.20 4.95
N ALA A 7 15.09 -20.75 4.51
CA ALA A 7 14.92 -19.60 3.64
C ALA A 7 15.63 -18.39 4.28
N ASN A 8 16.62 -17.81 3.59
CA ASN A 8 17.27 -16.59 4.04
C ASN A 8 16.23 -15.45 3.99
N PRO A 9 15.79 -14.89 5.14
CA PRO A 9 14.71 -13.91 5.16
C PRO A 9 15.04 -12.63 4.39
N ALA A 10 16.30 -12.19 4.43
CA ALA A 10 16.74 -11.01 3.69
C ALA A 10 16.69 -11.24 2.17
N ARG A 11 17.09 -12.44 1.71
CA ARG A 11 17.00 -12.79 0.29
C ARG A 11 15.56 -12.98 -0.16
N ARG A 12 14.69 -13.55 0.68
CA ARG A 12 13.24 -13.61 0.41
C ARG A 12 12.63 -12.21 0.28
N ALA A 13 13.02 -11.26 1.13
CA ALA A 13 12.58 -9.88 1.04
C ALA A 13 13.05 -9.19 -0.24
N ALA A 14 14.33 -9.37 -0.62
CA ALA A 14 14.87 -8.82 -1.87
C ALA A 14 14.13 -9.31 -3.13
N VAL A 15 13.76 -10.59 -3.17
CA VAL A 15 12.93 -11.16 -4.24
C VAL A 15 11.57 -10.46 -4.31
N LEU A 16 10.93 -10.18 -3.17
CA LEU A 16 9.63 -9.51 -3.13
C LEU A 16 9.74 -8.03 -3.49
N ASP A 17 10.81 -7.35 -3.08
CA ASP A 17 11.08 -5.96 -3.45
C ASP A 17 11.23 -5.82 -4.98
N ALA A 18 12.03 -6.70 -5.59
CA ALA A 18 12.17 -6.76 -7.04
C ALA A 18 10.84 -7.10 -7.75
N ALA A 19 10.05 -8.02 -7.21
CA ALA A 19 8.75 -8.36 -7.79
C ALA A 19 7.75 -7.19 -7.76
N LEU A 20 7.77 -6.39 -6.68
CA LEU A 20 6.98 -5.18 -6.55
C LEU A 20 7.44 -4.07 -7.52
N GLU A 21 8.75 -3.96 -7.78
CA GLU A 21 9.28 -3.03 -8.76
C GLU A 21 8.83 -3.40 -10.18
N VAL A 22 8.97 -4.67 -10.57
CA VAL A 22 8.44 -5.17 -11.87
C VAL A 22 6.94 -4.94 -11.97
N LEU A 23 6.18 -5.22 -10.91
CA LEU A 23 4.73 -5.02 -10.90
C LEU A 23 4.35 -3.56 -11.11
N GLY A 24 4.98 -2.64 -10.37
CA GLY A 24 4.65 -1.22 -10.42
C GLY A 24 5.10 -0.51 -11.70
N ARG A 25 6.19 -0.99 -12.33
CA ARG A 25 6.73 -0.43 -13.58
C ARG A 25 6.06 -1.02 -14.82
N ASP A 26 5.92 -2.34 -14.86
CA ASP A 26 5.60 -3.10 -16.07
C ASP A 26 4.22 -3.81 -16.00
N GLY A 27 3.53 -3.74 -14.85
CA GLY A 27 2.20 -4.29 -14.63
C GLY A 27 2.15 -5.79 -14.37
N ALA A 28 0.96 -6.30 -14.00
CA ALA A 28 0.80 -7.67 -13.51
C ALA A 28 1.27 -8.77 -14.49
N ARG A 29 1.19 -8.53 -15.80
CA ARG A 29 1.60 -9.50 -16.84
C ARG A 29 3.12 -9.68 -16.93
N ALA A 30 3.89 -8.66 -16.57
CA ALA A 30 5.35 -8.71 -16.62
C ALA A 30 5.95 -9.50 -15.45
N VAL A 31 5.21 -9.66 -14.35
CA VAL A 31 5.66 -10.40 -13.17
C VAL A 31 5.76 -11.89 -13.50
N THR A 32 6.99 -12.34 -13.72
CA THR A 32 7.37 -13.75 -13.91
C THR A 32 8.60 -14.05 -13.06
N HIS A 33 8.80 -15.30 -12.64
CA HIS A 33 9.99 -15.69 -11.88
C HIS A 33 11.30 -15.24 -12.52
N ARG A 34 11.40 -15.37 -13.85
CA ARG A 34 12.56 -14.91 -14.61
C ARG A 34 12.72 -13.38 -14.54
N ALA A 35 11.65 -12.61 -14.72
CA ALA A 35 11.73 -11.16 -14.64
C ALA A 35 12.16 -10.69 -13.24
N VAL A 36 11.66 -11.35 -12.20
CA VAL A 36 12.04 -11.07 -10.80
C VAL A 36 13.49 -11.46 -10.53
N ASP A 37 13.95 -12.62 -11.00
CA ASP A 37 15.36 -13.01 -10.85
C ASP A 37 16.30 -11.99 -11.52
N VAL A 38 15.92 -11.50 -12.70
CA VAL A 38 16.68 -10.46 -13.42
C VAL A 38 16.67 -9.13 -12.66
N GLU A 39 15.50 -8.66 -12.22
CA GLU A 39 15.37 -7.41 -11.47
C GLU A 39 16.13 -7.46 -10.14
N ALA A 40 16.16 -8.62 -9.48
CA ALA A 40 16.85 -8.81 -8.21
C ALA A 40 18.37 -9.09 -8.35
N ASP A 41 18.90 -9.18 -9.58
CA ASP A 41 20.28 -9.65 -9.87
C ASP A 41 20.58 -11.01 -9.22
N LEU A 42 19.65 -11.95 -9.35
CA LEU A 42 19.73 -13.29 -8.77
C LEU A 42 19.88 -14.38 -9.85
N PRO A 43 20.49 -15.54 -9.50
CA PRO A 43 20.54 -16.69 -10.38
C PRO A 43 19.13 -17.12 -10.81
N ALA A 44 19.00 -17.55 -12.07
CA ALA A 44 17.74 -18.07 -12.59
C ALA A 44 17.20 -19.23 -11.73
N GLY A 45 15.90 -19.15 -11.39
CA GLY A 45 15.22 -20.11 -10.53
C GLY A 45 15.22 -19.73 -9.04
N THR A 46 15.88 -18.65 -8.63
CA THR A 46 15.92 -18.23 -7.22
C THR A 46 14.52 -17.88 -6.73
N THR A 47 13.77 -17.08 -7.48
CA THR A 47 12.39 -16.70 -7.14
C THR A 47 11.51 -17.95 -7.04
N ALA A 48 11.67 -18.92 -7.96
CA ALA A 48 10.85 -20.13 -7.98
C ALA A 48 11.12 -21.04 -6.77
N ASN A 49 12.33 -21.00 -6.23
CA ASN A 49 12.68 -21.67 -4.98
C ASN A 49 11.99 -21.03 -3.76
N TYR A 50 11.89 -19.70 -3.71
CA TYR A 50 11.21 -19.01 -2.60
C TYR A 50 9.69 -19.00 -2.73
N PHE A 51 9.17 -18.93 -3.95
CA PHE A 51 7.76 -18.78 -4.27
C PHE A 51 7.39 -19.76 -5.39
N PRO A 52 7.04 -21.02 -5.06
CA PRO A 52 6.82 -22.07 -6.06
C PRO A 52 5.69 -21.77 -7.04
N SER A 53 4.68 -21.02 -6.62
CA SER A 53 3.57 -20.59 -7.47
C SER A 53 3.49 -19.07 -7.61
N ARG A 54 2.78 -18.62 -8.66
CA ARG A 54 2.42 -17.22 -8.85
C ARG A 54 1.59 -16.70 -7.66
N ALA A 55 0.72 -17.52 -7.09
CA ALA A 55 -0.10 -17.17 -5.93
C ALA A 55 0.78 -16.95 -4.68
N ASP A 56 1.81 -17.77 -4.47
CA ASP A 56 2.76 -17.58 -3.35
C ASP A 56 3.51 -16.26 -3.50
N LEU A 57 3.95 -15.92 -4.72
CA LEU A 57 4.65 -14.68 -5.00
C LEU A 57 3.74 -13.47 -4.76
N LEU A 58 2.48 -13.50 -5.25
CA LEU A 58 1.49 -12.44 -5.06
C LEU A 58 1.15 -12.26 -3.58
N THR A 59 0.99 -13.34 -2.82
CA THR A 59 0.76 -13.32 -1.37
C THR A 59 1.95 -12.70 -0.63
N GLY A 60 3.17 -13.08 -1.02
CA GLY A 60 4.39 -12.49 -0.49
C GLY A 60 4.49 -10.99 -0.78
N MET A 61 4.17 -10.57 -2.02
CA MET A 61 4.17 -9.17 -2.43
C MET A 61 3.13 -8.36 -1.64
N ALA A 62 1.92 -8.90 -1.45
CA ALA A 62 0.89 -8.27 -0.63
C ALA A 62 1.36 -8.08 0.82
N SER A 63 2.06 -9.06 1.41
CA SER A 63 2.61 -8.88 2.76
C SER A 63 3.74 -7.84 2.79
N ARG A 64 4.63 -7.86 1.79
CA ARG A 64 5.80 -6.99 1.73
C ARG A 64 5.45 -5.54 1.46
N ILE A 65 4.45 -5.29 0.61
CA ILE A 65 4.05 -3.93 0.23
C ILE A 65 3.54 -3.14 1.43
N PHE A 66 2.76 -3.74 2.33
CA PHE A 66 2.31 -3.07 3.56
C PHE A 66 3.46 -2.80 4.53
N ALA A 67 4.41 -3.73 4.66
CA ALA A 67 5.59 -3.50 5.49
C ALA A 67 6.44 -2.33 4.95
N LEU A 68 6.60 -2.23 3.64
CA LEU A 68 7.30 -1.12 3.01
C LEU A 68 6.53 0.19 3.15
N LEU A 69 5.20 0.15 3.01
CA LEU A 69 4.28 1.26 3.15
C LEU A 69 3.79 1.44 4.59
N ALA A 70 4.51 0.95 5.59
CA ALA A 70 4.20 1.27 6.98
C ALA A 70 4.45 2.78 7.22
N PRO A 71 3.60 3.45 8.00
CA PRO A 71 3.87 4.82 8.43
C PRO A 71 5.11 4.84 9.34
N ALA A 72 5.89 5.92 9.26
CA ALA A 72 6.95 6.20 10.22
C ALA A 72 6.35 6.58 11.59
N GLU A 73 6.86 5.97 12.66
CA GLU A 73 6.34 6.12 14.03
C GLU A 73 6.46 7.56 14.56
N ASP A 74 7.56 8.24 14.23
CA ASP A 74 7.80 9.64 14.57
C ASP A 74 6.75 10.57 13.94
N ARG A 75 6.43 10.37 12.67
CA ARG A 75 5.39 11.12 11.96
C ARG A 75 4.01 10.86 12.55
N LEU A 76 3.71 9.62 12.96
CA LEU A 76 2.45 9.32 13.66
C LEU A 76 2.38 10.06 15.01
N ALA A 77 3.47 10.05 15.79
CA ALA A 77 3.53 10.76 17.05
C ALA A 77 3.35 12.28 16.89
N ASP A 78 3.83 12.87 15.80
CA ASP A 78 3.59 14.29 15.48
C ASP A 78 2.11 14.56 15.14
N LEU A 79 1.49 13.70 14.34
CA LEU A 79 0.06 13.79 14.00
C LEU A 79 -0.86 13.59 15.21
N GLU A 80 -0.46 12.76 16.18
CA GLU A 80 -1.18 12.57 17.45
C GLU A 80 -1.25 13.85 18.28
N ARG A 81 -0.22 14.70 18.20
CA ARG A 81 -0.16 15.98 18.94
C ARG A 81 -0.97 17.09 18.29
N LEU A 82 -1.45 16.90 17.07
CA LEU A 82 -2.26 17.90 16.37
C LEU A 82 -3.64 18.07 17.03
N PRO A 83 -4.16 19.31 17.08
CA PRO A 83 -5.55 19.58 17.40
C PRO A 83 -6.51 18.71 16.57
N SER A 84 -7.62 18.28 17.17
CA SER A 84 -8.54 17.30 16.57
C SER A 84 -9.15 17.75 15.25
N ASP A 85 -9.31 19.05 15.04
CA ASP A 85 -9.82 19.67 13.80
C ASP A 85 -8.81 19.58 12.63
N HIS A 86 -7.51 19.49 12.93
CA HIS A 86 -6.45 19.31 11.92
C HIS A 86 -6.02 17.85 11.73
N ALA A 87 -6.38 16.98 12.67
CA ALA A 87 -5.96 15.58 12.72
C ALA A 87 -6.25 14.79 11.44
N GLY A 88 -7.53 14.77 11.02
CA GLY A 88 -7.97 14.00 9.86
C GLY A 88 -7.35 14.48 8.54
N PRO A 89 -7.41 15.80 8.23
CA PRO A 89 -6.78 16.35 7.03
C PRO A 89 -5.27 16.09 6.94
N GLU A 90 -4.51 16.30 8.02
CA GLU A 90 -3.07 16.07 8.00
C GLU A 90 -2.71 14.58 7.98
N TYR A 91 -3.52 13.70 8.60
CA TYR A 91 -3.35 12.26 8.46
C TYR A 91 -3.54 11.82 7.00
N ALA A 92 -4.61 12.26 6.36
CA ALA A 92 -4.89 11.93 4.96
C ALA A 92 -3.79 12.49 4.01
N ALA A 93 -3.33 13.72 4.26
CA ALA A 93 -2.20 14.31 3.54
C ALA A 93 -0.91 13.52 3.70
N TYR A 94 -0.59 13.09 4.93
CA TYR A 94 0.58 12.26 5.19
C TYR A 94 0.52 10.91 4.47
N VAL A 95 -0.65 10.27 4.41
CA VAL A 95 -0.81 9.02 3.66
C VAL A 95 -0.56 9.25 2.16
N VAL A 96 -1.10 10.33 1.58
CA VAL A 96 -0.85 10.69 0.18
C VAL A 96 0.64 11.01 -0.06
N GLU A 97 1.26 11.84 0.78
CA GLU A 97 2.70 12.19 0.72
C GLU A 97 3.57 10.94 0.69
N ARG A 98 3.35 10.03 1.64
CA ARG A 98 4.15 8.81 1.81
C ARG A 98 4.02 7.86 0.63
N LEU A 99 2.84 7.78 0.00
CA LEU A 99 2.59 6.93 -1.15
C LEU A 99 3.13 7.55 -2.45
N LEU A 100 2.99 8.87 -2.63
CA LEU A 100 3.56 9.58 -3.77
C LEU A 100 5.09 9.65 -3.73
N ALA A 101 5.70 9.61 -2.54
CA ALA A 101 7.15 9.46 -2.39
C ALA A 101 7.70 8.11 -2.94
N ARG A 102 6.82 7.11 -3.15
CA ARG A 102 7.17 5.79 -3.67
C ARG A 102 6.19 5.38 -4.79
N PRO A 103 6.19 6.10 -5.93
CA PRO A 103 5.12 5.99 -6.92
C PRO A 103 5.06 4.61 -7.59
N THR A 104 6.19 3.94 -7.83
CA THR A 104 6.20 2.56 -8.35
C THR A 104 5.53 1.59 -7.39
N LEU A 105 5.84 1.70 -6.09
CA LEU A 105 5.25 0.84 -5.07
C LEU A 105 3.75 1.13 -4.90
N ALA A 106 3.35 2.40 -4.92
CA ALA A 106 1.94 2.77 -4.88
C ALA A 106 1.16 2.24 -6.10
N ARG A 107 1.74 2.28 -7.31
CA ARG A 107 1.16 1.63 -8.49
C ARG A 107 1.08 0.11 -8.35
N ALA A 108 2.10 -0.52 -7.77
CA ALA A 108 2.07 -1.96 -7.48
C ALA A 108 0.89 -2.33 -6.56
N LEU A 109 0.55 -1.49 -5.58
CA LEU A 109 -0.65 -1.68 -4.74
C LEU A 109 -1.95 -1.63 -5.56
N LEU A 110 -2.05 -0.67 -6.49
CA LEU A 110 -3.20 -0.56 -7.38
C LEU A 110 -3.33 -1.79 -8.29
N GLU A 111 -2.22 -2.25 -8.87
CA GLU A 111 -2.16 -3.48 -9.67
C GLU A 111 -2.59 -4.72 -8.85
N LEU A 112 -2.09 -4.87 -7.62
CA LEU A 112 -2.51 -5.98 -6.73
C LEU A 112 -4.01 -5.95 -6.44
N ARG A 113 -4.59 -4.76 -6.21
CA ARG A 113 -6.04 -4.62 -6.01
C ARG A 113 -6.84 -4.98 -7.25
N LEU A 114 -6.36 -4.60 -8.44
CA LEU A 114 -6.99 -4.98 -9.71
C LEU A 114 -6.89 -6.49 -9.95
N GLU A 115 -5.76 -7.12 -9.65
CA GLU A 115 -5.57 -8.57 -9.76
C GLU A 115 -6.49 -9.32 -8.80
N ALA A 116 -6.61 -8.86 -7.55
CA ALA A 116 -7.52 -9.43 -6.55
C ALA A 116 -8.99 -9.47 -7.01
N SER A 117 -9.42 -8.53 -7.86
CA SER A 117 -10.79 -8.54 -8.42
C SER A 117 -11.06 -9.71 -9.37
N ARG A 118 -10.01 -10.37 -9.89
CA ARG A 118 -10.09 -11.46 -10.88
C ARG A 118 -9.55 -12.78 -10.35
N ASN A 119 -8.77 -12.75 -9.28
CA ASN A 119 -8.03 -13.89 -8.78
C ASN A 119 -8.26 -14.10 -7.27
N PRO A 120 -9.12 -15.06 -6.87
CA PRO A 120 -9.46 -15.29 -5.46
C PRO A 120 -8.24 -15.60 -4.58
N SER A 121 -7.23 -16.28 -5.12
CA SER A 121 -6.00 -16.60 -4.38
C SER A 121 -5.17 -15.37 -3.99
N VAL A 122 -5.36 -14.26 -4.70
CA VAL A 122 -4.76 -12.95 -4.37
C VAL A 122 -5.71 -12.14 -3.50
N ALA A 123 -7.01 -12.26 -3.74
CA ALA A 123 -8.04 -11.54 -3.00
C ALA A 123 -8.03 -11.89 -1.51
N GLU A 124 -7.90 -13.16 -1.15
CA GLU A 124 -7.92 -13.61 0.24
C GLU A 124 -6.83 -12.96 1.10
N PRO A 125 -5.52 -13.09 0.80
CA PRO A 125 -4.49 -12.46 1.61
C PRO A 125 -4.59 -10.93 1.59
N LEU A 126 -4.85 -10.32 0.42
CA LEU A 126 -4.97 -8.86 0.32
C LEU A 126 -6.14 -8.31 1.13
N THR A 127 -7.25 -9.04 1.20
CA THR A 127 -8.43 -8.67 2.01
C THR A 127 -8.09 -8.62 3.49
N THR A 128 -7.39 -9.63 4.00
CA THR A 128 -6.96 -9.66 5.40
C THR A 128 -6.10 -8.43 5.73
N PHE A 129 -5.06 -8.19 4.94
CA PHE A 129 -4.18 -7.04 5.17
C PHE A 129 -4.90 -5.68 5.11
N LEU A 130 -5.79 -5.50 4.13
CA LEU A 130 -6.55 -4.25 4.00
C LEU A 130 -7.53 -4.04 5.17
N ARG A 131 -8.11 -5.11 5.70
CA ARG A 131 -8.99 -5.04 6.87
C ARG A 131 -8.21 -4.74 8.14
N ASP A 132 -7.06 -5.38 8.34
CA ASP A 132 -6.20 -5.13 9.49
C ASP A 132 -5.71 -3.68 9.51
N GLY A 133 -5.30 -3.14 8.35
CA GLY A 133 -4.94 -1.73 8.21
C GLY A 133 -6.09 -0.77 8.52
N LEU A 134 -7.29 -1.06 8.00
CA LEU A 134 -8.48 -0.27 8.32
C LEU A 134 -8.81 -0.32 9.82
N ASP A 135 -8.73 -1.49 10.44
CA ASP A 135 -9.04 -1.64 11.86
C ASP A 135 -8.01 -0.91 12.73
N ALA A 136 -6.74 -0.86 12.34
CA ALA A 136 -5.72 -0.04 12.98
C ALA A 136 -6.00 1.46 12.85
N ASP A 137 -6.38 1.93 11.66
CA ASP A 137 -6.74 3.34 11.45
C ASP A 137 -8.01 3.73 12.23
N VAL A 138 -8.98 2.81 12.34
CA VAL A 138 -10.18 3.01 13.14
C VAL A 138 -9.83 3.08 14.63
N ALA A 139 -8.99 2.17 15.13
CA ALA A 139 -8.56 2.18 16.52
C ALA A 139 -7.84 3.48 16.88
N PHE A 140 -6.90 3.92 16.04
CA PHE A 140 -6.22 5.22 16.18
C PHE A 140 -7.23 6.38 16.26
N HIS A 141 -8.20 6.41 15.34
CA HIS A 141 -9.22 7.45 15.29
C HIS A 141 -10.11 7.47 16.54
N THR A 142 -10.53 6.30 17.02
CA THR A 142 -11.39 6.17 18.20
C THR A 142 -10.66 6.45 19.51
N ASP A 143 -9.43 5.98 19.66
CA ASP A 143 -8.64 6.16 20.88
C ASP A 143 -8.27 7.63 21.10
N ARG A 144 -8.11 8.40 20.01
CA ARG A 144 -7.97 9.85 20.03
C ARG A 144 -9.27 10.63 20.28
N GLY A 145 -10.42 9.97 20.27
CA GLY A 145 -11.72 10.62 20.40
C GLY A 145 -12.07 11.55 19.22
N LEU A 146 -11.58 11.25 18.02
CA LEU A 146 -11.90 12.03 16.82
C LEU A 146 -13.36 11.80 16.37
N PRO A 147 -14.05 12.82 15.83
CA PRO A 147 -15.45 12.72 15.45
C PRO A 147 -15.68 11.80 14.24
N GLY A 148 -16.90 11.29 14.08
CA GLY A 148 -17.32 10.53 12.90
C GLY A 148 -16.99 9.02 12.89
N GLY A 149 -16.10 8.55 13.76
CA GLY A 149 -15.83 7.12 13.99
C GLY A 149 -15.44 6.34 12.72
N ARG A 150 -15.79 5.05 12.68
CA ARG A 150 -15.41 4.11 11.61
C ARG A 150 -15.82 4.59 10.21
N ASP A 151 -17.02 5.14 10.07
CA ASP A 151 -17.53 5.59 8.76
C ASP A 151 -16.73 6.76 8.21
N HIS A 152 -16.24 7.65 9.08
CA HIS A 152 -15.36 8.74 8.67
C HIS A 152 -14.03 8.20 8.14
N VAL A 153 -13.41 7.24 8.85
CA VAL A 153 -12.14 6.61 8.43
C VAL A 153 -12.29 5.90 7.08
N ILE A 154 -13.42 5.21 6.84
CA ILE A 154 -13.72 4.56 5.55
C ILE A 154 -13.82 5.62 4.43
N ARG A 155 -14.48 6.76 4.68
CA ARG A 155 -14.57 7.85 3.69
C ARG A 155 -13.20 8.44 3.38
N LEU A 156 -12.35 8.66 4.38
CA LEU A 156 -10.96 9.10 4.18
C LEU A 156 -10.17 8.12 3.31
N HIS A 157 -10.31 6.81 3.54
CA HIS A 157 -9.69 5.79 2.69
C HIS A 157 -10.13 5.89 1.23
N HIS A 158 -11.43 6.07 0.99
CA HIS A 158 -11.95 6.23 -0.37
C HIS A 158 -11.42 7.50 -1.03
N LEU A 159 -11.39 8.61 -0.30
CA LEU A 159 -10.82 9.87 -0.77
C LEU A 159 -9.34 9.72 -1.16
N VAL A 160 -8.52 9.20 -0.26
CA VAL A 160 -7.09 8.98 -0.48
C VAL A 160 -6.85 8.05 -1.66
N ASN A 161 -7.58 6.93 -1.76
CA ASN A 161 -7.46 6.01 -2.90
C ASN A 161 -7.81 6.69 -4.23
N GLY A 162 -8.84 7.54 -4.26
CA GLY A 162 -9.23 8.28 -5.46
C GLY A 162 -8.16 9.28 -5.91
N ILE A 163 -7.63 10.07 -4.97
CA ILE A 163 -6.57 11.05 -5.23
C ILE A 163 -5.29 10.36 -5.71
N LEU A 164 -4.90 9.25 -5.08
CA LEU A 164 -3.72 8.50 -5.49
C LEU A 164 -3.86 7.87 -6.87
N LEU A 165 -5.04 7.30 -7.17
CA LEU A 165 -5.31 6.74 -8.49
C LEU A 165 -5.16 7.83 -9.56
N ASP A 166 -5.80 8.98 -9.37
CA ASP A 166 -5.71 10.13 -10.29
C ASP A 166 -4.26 10.59 -10.48
N ALA A 167 -3.58 10.90 -9.37
CA ALA A 167 -2.22 11.44 -9.38
C ALA A 167 -1.17 10.48 -9.98
N LEU A 168 -1.34 9.16 -9.80
CA LEU A 168 -0.39 8.16 -10.28
C LEU A 168 -0.64 7.70 -11.72
N THR A 169 -1.82 8.03 -12.29
CA THR A 169 -2.24 7.57 -13.63
C THR A 169 -2.37 8.73 -14.61
N VAL A 170 -3.59 9.24 -14.81
CA VAL A 170 -3.92 10.34 -15.71
C VAL A 170 -4.62 11.42 -14.89
N PRO A 171 -3.88 12.42 -14.39
CA PRO A 171 -4.46 13.45 -13.54
C PRO A 171 -5.54 14.24 -14.28
N LEU A 172 -6.72 14.39 -13.66
CA LEU A 172 -7.81 15.19 -14.22
C LEU A 172 -7.48 16.69 -14.27
N ALA A 173 -6.68 17.16 -13.31
CA ALA A 173 -6.28 18.55 -13.15
C ALA A 173 -4.80 18.60 -12.69
N PRO A 174 -3.83 18.41 -13.60
CA PRO A 174 -2.42 18.25 -13.27
C PRO A 174 -1.78 19.48 -12.61
N GLU A 175 -2.44 20.63 -12.66
CA GLU A 175 -2.03 21.86 -11.99
C GLU A 175 -2.32 21.88 -10.48
N ARG A 176 -3.13 20.95 -9.97
CA ARG A 176 -3.52 20.87 -8.55
C ARG A 176 -2.59 19.93 -7.79
N ASP A 177 -2.11 20.37 -6.64
CA ASP A 177 -1.32 19.53 -5.74
C ASP A 177 -2.22 18.49 -5.04
N PRO A 178 -1.95 17.18 -5.19
CA PRO A 178 -2.69 16.13 -4.48
C PRO A 178 -2.73 16.32 -2.94
N LEU A 179 -1.70 16.93 -2.34
CA LEU A 179 -1.65 17.19 -0.91
C LEU A 179 -2.62 18.30 -0.48
N ASP A 180 -2.77 19.34 -1.29
CA ASP A 180 -3.72 20.41 -1.01
C ASP A 180 -5.16 19.92 -1.23
N GLU A 181 -5.39 19.14 -2.29
CA GLU A 181 -6.70 18.55 -2.58
C GLU A 181 -7.18 17.60 -1.47
N VAL A 182 -6.30 16.71 -0.97
CA VAL A 182 -6.69 15.79 0.11
C VAL A 182 -6.98 16.54 1.42
N ARG A 183 -6.20 17.58 1.76
CA ARG A 183 -6.47 18.41 2.94
C ARG A 183 -7.81 19.11 2.85
N LEU A 184 -8.09 19.74 1.69
CA LEU A 184 -9.33 20.47 1.47
C LEU A 184 -10.54 19.54 1.52
N ALA A 185 -10.47 18.39 0.82
CA ALA A 185 -11.55 17.41 0.80
C ALA A 185 -11.76 16.75 2.17
N ALA A 186 -10.70 16.40 2.90
CA ALA A 186 -10.81 15.83 4.25
C ALA A 186 -11.40 16.84 5.25
N THR A 187 -11.06 18.13 5.13
CA THR A 187 -11.66 19.19 5.95
C THR A 187 -13.16 19.31 5.68
N ALA A 188 -13.55 19.30 4.40
CA ALA A 188 -14.97 19.35 4.01
C ALA A 188 -15.76 18.13 4.51
N LEU A 189 -15.14 16.95 4.58
CA LEU A 189 -15.76 15.73 5.15
C LEU A 189 -15.97 15.84 6.67
N GLY A 190 -15.13 16.58 7.39
CA GLY A 190 -15.23 16.78 8.85
C GLY A 190 -16.26 17.83 9.27
N GLY A 191 -16.52 18.83 8.43
CA GLY A 191 -17.40 19.97 8.76
C GLY A 191 -18.91 19.72 8.64
N GLY A 192 -19.34 18.50 8.32
CA GLY A 192 -20.75 18.15 8.06
C GLY A 192 -21.49 17.41 9.18
N SER A 193 -20.93 17.34 10.39
CA SER A 193 -21.53 16.65 11.55
C SER A 193 -22.05 17.62 12.61
#